data_AF-A0A5E4K4W6-F1
#
_entry.id   AF-A0A5E4K4W6-F1
#
_cell.length_a   1.000
_cell.length_b   1.000
_cell.length_c   1.000
_cell.angle_alpha   90.00
_cell.angle_beta   90.00
_cell.angle_gamma   90.00
#
_symmetry.space_group_name_H-M   'P 1'
#
loop_
_entity.id
_entity.type
_entity.pdbx_description
1 polymer ?
#
loop_
_entity_poly.entity_id
_entity_poly.type
_entity_poly.pdbx_seq_one_letter_code
_entity_poly.pdbx_strand_id
1 'polypeptide(L)'
;MNDYKIFFEKLKRKFENLIKKDLLSFEEVNNKEKVIGVYFIYSEDKEKPIYIGSTNNFHVRFGTDLKHKSTHTFHKKLLNEGYSKEEVKDFLINQYKYRIEECDNKIEAEALEHIAILFFSPEYNAHIYKNPNKRKDLK
;
A
#
# COMPACT_ATOMS: atom_id res chain seq x y z
N MET A 1 -21.86 -20.63 11.08
CA MET A 1 -20.53 -21.24 10.77
C MET A 1 -20.19 -21.18 9.27
N ASN A 2 -20.69 -20.18 8.52
CA ASN A 2 -20.39 -19.98 7.08
C ASN A 2 -19.75 -18.60 6.79
N ASP A 3 -19.67 -17.72 7.80
CA ASP A 3 -19.33 -16.31 7.61
C ASP A 3 -17.86 -16.11 7.24
N TYR A 4 -16.97 -16.95 7.77
CA TYR A 4 -15.55 -16.90 7.42
C TYR A 4 -15.30 -17.28 5.95
N LYS A 5 -16.02 -18.28 5.42
CA LYS A 5 -15.89 -18.69 4.00
C LYS A 5 -16.33 -17.56 3.07
N ILE A 6 -17.47 -16.94 3.38
CA ILE A 6 -17.99 -15.80 2.61
C ILE A 6 -16.98 -14.64 2.65
N PHE A 7 -16.41 -14.36 3.82
CA PHE A 7 -15.39 -13.34 3.96
C PHE A 7 -14.13 -13.64 3.15
N PHE A 8 -13.63 -14.88 3.17
CA PHE A 8 -12.47 -15.27 2.37
C PHE A 8 -12.73 -15.20 0.86
N GLU A 9 -13.89 -15.67 0.38
CA GLU A 9 -14.24 -15.55 -1.04
C GLU A 9 -14.37 -14.08 -1.46
N LYS A 10 -14.89 -13.22 -0.57
CA LYS A 10 -14.92 -11.77 -0.80
C LYS A 10 -13.51 -11.19 -0.92
N LEU A 11 -12.61 -11.52 0.00
CA LEU A 11 -11.21 -11.07 -0.04
C LEU A 11 -10.50 -11.56 -1.29
N LYS A 12 -10.71 -12.83 -1.68
CA LYS A 12 -10.15 -13.41 -2.91
C LYS A 12 -10.59 -12.62 -4.14
N ARG A 13 -11.90 -12.39 -4.31
CA ARG A 13 -12.42 -11.59 -5.42
C ARG A 13 -11.84 -10.18 -5.44
N LYS A 14 -11.75 -9.53 -4.27
CA LYS A 14 -11.15 -8.20 -4.14
C LYS A 14 -9.68 -8.18 -4.52
N PHE A 15 -8.92 -9.19 -4.08
CA PHE A 15 -7.52 -9.36 -4.47
C PHE A 15 -7.38 -9.54 -5.99
N GLU A 16 -8.18 -10.42 -6.59
CA GLU A 16 -8.20 -10.64 -8.04
C GLU A 16 -8.58 -9.37 -8.82
N ASN A 17 -9.51 -8.57 -8.32
CA ASN A 17 -9.85 -7.28 -8.90
C ASN A 17 -8.66 -6.30 -8.80
N LEU A 18 -8.06 -6.22 -7.61
CA LEU A 18 -6.94 -5.31 -7.33
C LEU A 18 -5.74 -5.57 -8.25
N ILE A 19 -5.45 -6.83 -8.59
CA ILE A 19 -4.35 -7.17 -9.50
C ILE A 19 -4.67 -6.93 -10.99
N LYS A 20 -5.95 -6.85 -11.36
CA LYS A 20 -6.42 -6.68 -12.75
C LYS A 20 -6.77 -5.24 -13.11
N LYS A 21 -7.00 -4.38 -12.10
CA LYS A 21 -7.39 -2.98 -12.29
C LYS A 21 -6.33 -2.19 -13.05
N ASP A 22 -6.80 -1.17 -13.76
CA ASP A 22 -5.93 -0.19 -14.39
C ASP A 22 -5.13 0.59 -13.34
N LEU A 23 -3.96 1.06 -13.76
CA LEU A 23 -3.12 1.93 -12.97
C LEU A 23 -3.71 3.35 -12.96
N LEU A 24 -3.77 3.93 -11.77
CA LEU A 24 -4.26 5.28 -11.49
C LEU A 24 -3.08 6.21 -11.20
N SER A 25 -3.26 7.48 -11.52
CA SER A 25 -2.43 8.58 -11.04
C SER A 25 -2.70 8.90 -9.57
N PHE A 26 -1.81 9.70 -8.97
CA PHE A 26 -1.97 10.17 -7.61
C PHE A 26 -3.26 10.98 -7.41
N GLU A 27 -3.59 11.84 -8.38
CA GLU A 27 -4.76 12.72 -8.31
C GLU A 27 -6.07 11.93 -8.37
N GLU A 28 -6.15 10.91 -9.23
CA GLU A 28 -7.31 10.03 -9.33
C GLU A 28 -7.59 9.30 -8.01
N VAL A 29 -6.55 8.86 -7.29
CA VAL A 29 -6.71 8.24 -5.97
C VAL A 29 -7.07 9.29 -4.91
N ASN A 30 -6.44 10.46 -4.94
CA ASN A 30 -6.70 11.54 -3.99
C ASN A 30 -8.15 12.04 -4.06
N ASN A 31 -8.79 11.99 -5.23
CA ASN A 31 -10.17 12.43 -5.41
C ASN A 31 -11.23 11.45 -4.85
N LYS A 32 -10.81 10.34 -4.23
CA LYS A 32 -11.72 9.38 -3.58
C LYS A 32 -11.97 9.72 -2.12
N GLU A 33 -12.97 10.56 -1.90
CA GLU A 33 -13.38 10.99 -0.57
C GLU A 33 -14.09 9.90 0.23
N LYS A 34 -13.73 9.75 1.52
CA LYS A 34 -14.40 8.86 2.49
C LYS A 34 -14.39 7.37 2.08
N VAL A 35 -13.44 6.97 1.25
CA VAL A 35 -13.27 5.59 0.82
C VAL A 35 -12.21 4.89 1.67
N ILE A 36 -12.59 3.76 2.28
CA ILE A 36 -11.71 2.82 2.97
C ILE A 36 -11.17 1.82 1.94
N GLY A 37 -9.91 1.40 2.04
CA GLY A 37 -9.41 0.40 1.11
C GLY A 37 -7.91 0.12 1.20
N VAL A 38 -7.46 -0.68 0.23
CA VAL A 38 -6.05 -1.04 0.02
C VAL A 38 -5.54 -0.34 -1.22
N TYR A 39 -4.28 0.09 -1.17
CA TYR A 39 -3.56 0.63 -2.31
C TYR A 39 -2.22 -0.08 -2.51
N PHE A 40 -1.87 -0.26 -3.77
CA PHE A 40 -0.57 -0.69 -4.24
C PHE A 40 0.14 0.50 -4.86
N ILE A 41 1.42 0.66 -4.59
CA ILE A 41 2.29 1.66 -5.20
C ILE A 41 3.26 0.94 -6.14
N TYR A 42 3.36 1.43 -7.37
CA TYR A 42 4.25 0.94 -8.41
C TYR A 42 5.20 2.07 -8.82
N SER A 43 6.49 1.76 -8.96
CA SER A 43 7.42 2.62 -9.70
C SER A 43 7.33 2.31 -11.19
N GLU A 44 7.73 3.27 -12.04
CA GLU A 44 7.62 3.14 -13.51
C GLU A 44 8.41 1.95 -14.06
N ASP A 45 9.48 1.55 -13.38
CA ASP A 45 10.42 0.50 -13.77
C ASP A 45 10.05 -0.90 -13.24
N LYS A 46 8.99 -1.04 -12.43
CA LYS A 46 8.67 -2.30 -11.73
C LYS A 46 7.27 -2.83 -12.06
N GLU A 47 7.22 -4.09 -12.48
CA GLU A 47 5.95 -4.82 -12.71
C GLU A 47 5.22 -5.20 -11.42
N LYS A 48 5.95 -5.25 -10.29
CA LYS A 48 5.41 -5.59 -8.97
C LYS A 48 5.29 -4.36 -8.09
N PRO A 49 4.32 -4.31 -7.16
CA PRO A 49 4.20 -3.18 -6.25
C PRO A 49 5.45 -3.09 -5.37
N ILE A 50 5.94 -1.86 -5.16
CA ILE A 50 7.05 -1.56 -4.27
C ILE A 50 6.59 -1.37 -2.84
N TYR A 51 5.33 -0.96 -2.65
CA TYR A 51 4.70 -0.78 -1.36
C TYR A 51 3.22 -1.10 -1.44
N ILE A 52 2.69 -1.68 -0.36
CA ILE A 52 1.26 -1.96 -0.19
C ILE A 52 0.84 -1.39 1.16
N GLY A 53 -0.33 -0.76 1.22
CA GLY A 53 -0.90 -0.28 2.47
C GLY A 53 -2.42 -0.21 2.42
N SER A 54 -3.03 -0.13 3.61
CA SER A 54 -4.45 0.17 3.76
C SER A 54 -4.69 1.56 4.37
N THR A 55 -5.88 2.11 4.13
CA THR A 55 -6.34 3.38 4.71
C THR A 55 -7.84 3.33 5.02
N ASN A 56 -8.27 4.14 5.99
CA ASN A 56 -9.67 4.42 6.25
C ASN A 56 -10.21 5.61 5.43
N ASN A 57 -9.34 6.33 4.71
CA ASN A 57 -9.72 7.42 3.84
C ASN A 57 -8.59 7.67 2.80
N PHE A 58 -8.85 7.40 1.51
CA PHE A 58 -7.88 7.64 0.45
C PHE A 58 -7.52 9.11 0.30
N HIS A 59 -8.49 10.02 0.32
CA HIS A 59 -8.24 11.46 0.24
C HIS A 59 -7.29 11.97 1.34
N VAL A 60 -7.48 11.52 2.59
CA VAL A 60 -6.57 11.90 3.69
C VAL A 60 -5.19 11.27 3.50
N ARG A 61 -5.13 9.98 3.13
CA ARG A 61 -3.87 9.25 2.93
C ARG A 61 -3.03 9.85 1.81
N PHE A 62 -3.63 10.16 0.67
CA PHE A 62 -2.92 10.70 -0.48
C PHE A 62 -2.76 12.21 -0.35
N GLY A 63 -3.84 12.96 -0.11
CA GLY A 63 -3.80 14.42 -0.04
C GLY A 63 -2.99 15.00 1.12
N THR A 64 -2.84 14.25 2.24
CA THR A 64 -2.11 14.73 3.41
C THR A 64 -0.96 13.81 3.82
N ASP A 65 -1.22 12.54 4.12
CA ASP A 65 -0.21 11.71 4.79
C ASP A 65 0.99 11.40 3.90
N LEU A 66 0.75 10.86 2.70
CA LEU A 66 1.79 10.54 1.73
C LEU A 66 2.45 11.80 1.18
N LYS A 67 1.66 12.85 0.92
CA LYS A 67 2.15 14.08 0.29
C LYS A 67 2.96 14.98 1.23
N HIS A 68 2.61 15.03 2.52
CA HIS A 68 3.09 16.06 3.44
C HIS A 68 3.65 15.51 4.76
N LYS A 69 3.28 14.29 5.16
CA LYS A 69 3.75 13.73 6.44
C LYS A 69 4.96 12.82 6.22
N SER A 70 6.14 13.37 6.48
CA SER A 70 7.38 12.58 6.61
C SER A 70 7.33 11.56 7.75
N THR A 71 6.25 11.50 8.54
CA THR A 71 6.03 10.46 9.54
C THR A 71 5.47 9.17 8.97
N HIS A 72 4.88 9.19 7.77
CA HIS A 72 4.34 8.00 7.11
C HIS A 72 5.44 6.99 6.80
N THR A 73 5.19 5.70 7.07
CA THR A 73 6.21 4.63 6.99
C THR A 73 6.88 4.54 5.62
N PHE A 74 6.11 4.61 4.54
CA PHE A 74 6.67 4.57 3.18
C PHE A 74 7.56 5.79 2.89
N HIS A 75 7.08 6.99 3.23
CA HIS A 75 7.82 8.23 3.04
C HIS A 75 9.13 8.23 3.82
N LYS A 76 9.12 7.74 5.08
CA LYS A 76 10.34 7.58 5.88
C LYS A 76 11.36 6.66 5.23
N LYS A 77 10.91 5.57 4.61
CA LYS A 77 11.81 4.61 3.98
C LYS A 77 12.53 5.23 2.78
N LEU A 78 11.81 5.97 1.95
CA LEU A 78 12.43 6.72 0.85
C LEU A 78 13.42 7.78 1.36
N LEU A 79 13.07 8.54 2.40
CA LEU A 79 14.01 9.49 3.01
C LEU A 79 15.28 8.79 3.54
N ASN A 80 15.14 7.60 4.12
CA ASN A 80 16.28 6.82 4.62
C ASN A 80 17.17 6.25 3.50
N GLU A 81 16.69 6.22 2.25
CA GLU A 81 17.50 5.88 1.08
C GLU A 81 18.28 7.07 0.52
N GLY A 82 18.13 8.25 1.13
CA GLY A 82 18.89 9.46 0.78
C GLY A 82 18.14 10.45 -0.09
N TYR A 83 16.88 10.16 -0.47
CA TYR A 83 16.05 11.10 -1.22
C TYR A 83 15.62 12.28 -0.35
N SER A 84 15.59 13.47 -0.94
CA SER A 84 15.02 14.68 -0.35
C SER A 84 13.49 14.60 -0.24
N LYS A 85 12.88 15.48 0.55
CA LYS A 85 11.40 15.54 0.68
C LYS A 85 10.75 15.90 -0.65
N GLU A 86 11.39 16.77 -1.41
CA GLU A 86 10.95 17.25 -2.72
C GLU A 86 10.96 16.11 -3.74
N GLU A 87 12.04 15.31 -3.79
CA GLU A 87 12.12 14.12 -4.64
C GLU A 87 11.07 13.09 -4.25
N VAL A 88 10.89 12.79 -2.96
CA VAL A 88 9.87 11.84 -2.51
C VAL A 88 8.47 12.28 -2.92
N LYS A 89 8.17 13.58 -2.79
CA LYS A 89 6.90 14.15 -3.22
C LYS A 89 6.73 14.04 -4.74
N ASP A 90 7.77 14.31 -5.51
CA ASP A 90 7.76 14.17 -6.97
C ASP A 90 7.52 12.72 -7.39
N PHE A 91 8.20 11.76 -6.76
CA PHE A 91 7.99 10.34 -6.99
C PHE A 91 6.54 9.95 -6.78
N LEU A 92 5.96 10.35 -5.64
CA LEU A 92 4.57 10.01 -5.31
C LEU A 92 3.58 10.63 -6.29
N ILE A 93 3.75 11.89 -6.65
CA ILE A 93 2.73 12.61 -7.45
C ILE A 93 2.87 12.29 -8.94
N ASN A 94 4.10 12.30 -9.45
CA ASN A 94 4.36 12.35 -10.89
C ASN A 94 4.83 11.02 -11.48
N GLN A 95 5.64 10.26 -10.74
CA GLN A 95 6.31 9.06 -11.29
C GLN A 95 5.57 7.77 -10.92
N TYR A 96 5.13 7.64 -9.67
CA TYR A 96 4.50 6.41 -9.20
C TYR A 96 3.04 6.30 -9.65
N LYS A 97 2.62 5.04 -9.81
CA LYS A 97 1.26 4.66 -10.20
C LYS A 97 0.63 3.76 -9.16
N TYR A 98 -0.69 3.72 -9.17
CA TYR A 98 -1.46 3.14 -8.07
C TYR A 98 -2.52 2.17 -8.56
N ARG A 99 -2.74 1.10 -7.81
CA ARG A 99 -3.99 0.33 -7.89
C ARG A 99 -4.66 0.38 -6.55
N ILE A 100 -5.99 0.48 -6.54
CA ILE A 100 -6.75 0.52 -5.29
C ILE A 100 -7.97 -0.40 -5.33
N GLU A 101 -8.34 -0.89 -4.15
CA GLU A 101 -9.57 -1.64 -3.94
C GLU A 101 -10.28 -1.09 -2.71
N GLU A 102 -11.52 -0.68 -2.92
CA GLU A 102 -12.38 -0.15 -1.86
C GLU A 102 -12.85 -1.30 -0.98
N CYS A 103 -12.94 -1.09 0.33
CA CYS A 103 -13.34 -2.09 1.31
C CYS A 103 -14.47 -1.55 2.17
N ASP A 104 -15.33 -2.42 2.69
CA ASP A 104 -16.49 -2.02 3.49
C ASP A 104 -16.07 -1.45 4.84
N ASN A 105 -14.95 -1.94 5.38
CA ASN A 105 -14.46 -1.58 6.69
C ASN A 105 -12.94 -1.79 6.81
N LYS A 106 -12.40 -1.30 7.92
CA LYS A 106 -10.97 -1.36 8.23
C LYS A 106 -10.44 -2.80 8.33
N ILE A 107 -11.21 -3.72 8.91
CA ILE A 107 -10.80 -5.12 9.08
C ILE A 107 -10.60 -5.79 7.73
N GLU A 108 -11.53 -5.57 6.79
CA GLU A 108 -11.41 -6.07 5.43
C GLU A 108 -10.18 -5.50 4.71
N ALA A 109 -9.93 -4.20 4.84
CA ALA A 109 -8.77 -3.55 4.24
C ALA A 109 -7.44 -4.10 4.78
N GLU A 110 -7.32 -4.27 6.09
CA GLU A 110 -6.12 -4.84 6.72
C GLU A 110 -5.90 -6.30 6.32
N ALA A 111 -6.96 -7.11 6.27
CA ALA A 111 -6.87 -8.48 5.82
C ALA A 111 -6.41 -8.59 4.35
N LEU A 112 -6.96 -7.75 3.47
CA LEU A 112 -6.58 -7.70 2.06
C LEU A 112 -5.14 -7.20 1.88
N GLU A 113 -4.71 -6.21 2.65
CA GLU A 113 -3.32 -5.73 2.68
C GLU A 113 -2.35 -6.88 3.02
N HIS A 114 -2.62 -7.62 4.10
CA HIS A 114 -1.73 -8.70 4.52
C HIS A 114 -1.65 -9.84 3.50
N ILE A 115 -2.78 -10.22 2.89
CA ILE A 115 -2.80 -11.19 1.79
C ILE A 115 -1.91 -10.69 0.65
N ALA A 116 -2.08 -9.44 0.24
CA ALA A 116 -1.31 -8.89 -0.86
C ALA A 116 0.19 -8.78 -0.56
N ILE A 117 0.56 -8.38 0.65
CA ILE A 117 1.96 -8.36 1.10
C ILE A 117 2.57 -9.76 1.07
N LEU A 118 1.82 -10.79 1.48
CA LEU A 118 2.28 -12.17 1.43
C LEU A 118 2.60 -12.61 -0.01
N PHE A 119 1.74 -12.29 -0.97
CA PHE A 119 1.92 -12.69 -2.37
C PHE A 119 3.01 -11.90 -3.10
N PHE A 120 3.10 -10.59 -2.87
CA PHE A 120 4.01 -9.73 -3.63
C PHE A 120 5.35 -9.51 -2.94
N SER A 121 5.42 -9.64 -1.60
CA SER A 121 6.61 -9.33 -0.81
C SER A 121 7.26 -8.00 -1.22
N PRO A 122 6.50 -6.89 -1.20
CA PRO A 122 6.97 -5.62 -1.74
C PRO A 122 8.11 -5.06 -0.89
N GLU A 123 9.13 -4.53 -1.54
CA GLU A 123 10.42 -4.11 -0.96
C GLU A 123 10.25 -3.24 0.29
N TYR A 124 9.35 -2.26 0.22
CA TYR A 124 9.11 -1.34 1.32
C TYR A 124 8.16 -1.87 2.38
N ASN A 125 7.65 -3.11 2.29
CA ASN A 125 6.96 -3.79 3.39
C ASN A 125 7.85 -4.84 4.08
N ALA A 126 9.14 -4.95 3.73
CA ALA A 126 10.06 -5.99 4.21
C ALA A 126 10.04 -6.29 5.72
N HIS A 127 9.83 -5.29 6.59
CA HIS A 127 9.68 -5.48 8.04
C HIS A 127 8.56 -6.48 8.47
N ILE A 128 7.59 -6.76 7.60
CA ILE A 128 6.46 -7.66 7.90
C ILE A 128 6.85 -9.14 7.71
N TYR A 129 7.82 -9.44 6.83
CA TYR A 129 8.20 -10.81 6.48
C TYR A 129 9.70 -11.09 6.57
N LYS A 130 10.53 -10.12 6.98
CA LYS A 130 11.93 -10.36 7.36
C LYS A 130 11.97 -11.08 8.72
N ASN A 131 12.22 -12.39 8.61
CA ASN A 131 12.48 -13.45 9.60
C ASN A 131 12.85 -13.00 11.04
N PRO A 132 12.14 -13.48 12.09
CA PRO A 132 12.45 -13.21 13.51
C PRO A 132 13.83 -13.68 13.99
N ASN A 133 14.55 -14.50 13.19
CA ASN A 133 15.87 -15.04 13.56
C ASN A 133 17.08 -14.12 13.28
N LYS A 134 16.89 -12.89 12.79
CA LYS A 134 18.00 -11.94 12.51
C LYS A 134 18.36 -10.99 13.68
N ARG A 135 18.01 -11.34 14.93
CA ARG A 135 18.39 -10.57 16.15
C ARG A 135 19.57 -11.16 16.93
N LYS A 136 20.25 -12.17 16.39
CA LYS A 136 21.57 -12.58 16.89
C LYS A 136 22.58 -12.10 15.87
N ASP A 137 23.70 -11.56 16.34
CA ASP A 137 24.82 -11.01 15.56
C ASP A 137 24.82 -9.48 15.42
N LEU A 138 24.57 -8.78 16.52
CA LEU A 138 25.38 -7.60 16.84
C LEU A 138 26.19 -7.98 18.09
N LYS A 139 27.47 -8.26 17.86
CA LYS A 139 28.50 -8.45 18.88
C LYS A 139 28.71 -7.17 19.66
#